data_AF-A0A4Q2ZBU4-F1
#
_entry.id   AF-A0A4Q2ZBU4-F1
#
_cell.length_a   1.000
_cell.length_b   1.000
_cell.length_c   1.000
_cell.angle_alpha   90.00
_cell.angle_beta   90.00
_cell.angle_gamma   90.00
#
_symmetry.space_group_name_H-M   'P 1'
#
loop_
_entity.id
_entity.type
_entity.pdbx_description
1 polymer ?
#
loop_
_entity_poly.entity_id
_entity_poly.type
_entity_poly.pdbx_seq_one_letter_code
_entity_poly.pdbx_strand_id
1 'polypeptide(L)'
;RDDPEGVIVLFELDRDYAVDIPEGEDLAFPVVVLPPHAPQRFGPPTGNVWTVKSDAQNRRLQRQVTYEPMNGVEIGRSGFADKHVIDRVVNTGIAWHEGQLFGLANQLLGVLTALALIATSIMGVLMWLRRRPQGKLGAPQAAEGKPVRGLFLALIVAGVLLPLFGASVLCLLLLDRILVAIRGRRVPG
;
A
#
# COMPACT_ATOMS: atom_id res chain seq x y z
N ARG A 1 -36.76 -11.62 -29.00
CA ARG A 1 -35.73 -11.84 -30.03
C ARG A 1 -35.14 -10.47 -30.28
N ASP A 2 -34.27 -10.06 -29.38
CA ASP A 2 -33.51 -8.82 -29.41
C ASP A 2 -32.17 -9.18 -28.75
N ASP A 3 -31.15 -9.30 -29.57
CA ASP A 3 -29.79 -9.67 -29.20
C ASP A 3 -29.15 -8.49 -28.45
N PRO A 4 -28.58 -8.66 -27.24
CA PRO A 4 -27.67 -7.67 -26.70
C PRO A 4 -26.30 -7.94 -27.32
N GLU A 5 -25.85 -7.02 -28.16
CA GLU A 5 -24.52 -6.99 -28.73
C GLU A 5 -23.46 -7.17 -27.64
N GLY A 6 -22.62 -8.20 -27.81
CA GLY A 6 -21.55 -8.56 -26.91
C GLY A 6 -20.55 -7.43 -26.71
N VAL A 7 -20.09 -7.27 -25.47
CA VAL A 7 -19.04 -6.32 -25.14
C VAL A 7 -17.71 -6.94 -25.52
N ILE A 8 -17.32 -6.74 -26.78
CA ILE A 8 -16.01 -7.08 -27.31
C ILE A 8 -14.98 -6.22 -26.58
N VAL A 9 -14.22 -6.81 -25.65
CA VAL A 9 -13.04 -6.16 -25.06
C VAL A 9 -11.94 -6.17 -26.12
N LEU A 10 -11.97 -5.15 -26.98
CA LEU A 10 -10.99 -4.87 -28.01
C LEU A 10 -9.67 -4.41 -27.37
N PHE A 11 -8.75 -5.36 -27.18
CA PHE A 11 -7.33 -5.08 -27.32
C PHE A 11 -6.81 -5.90 -28.49
N GLU A 12 -6.74 -5.24 -29.66
CA GLU A 12 -5.97 -5.57 -30.86
C GLU A 12 -5.14 -6.87 -30.78
N LEU A 13 -5.82 -8.02 -30.88
CA LEU A 13 -5.17 -9.29 -31.15
C LEU A 13 -5.95 -9.94 -32.29
N ASP A 14 -5.16 -10.23 -33.32
CA ASP A 14 -5.48 -10.82 -34.61
C ASP A 14 -6.75 -11.69 -34.61
N ARG A 15 -7.61 -11.48 -35.61
CA ARG A 15 -8.93 -12.15 -35.78
C ARG A 15 -8.85 -13.68 -35.86
N ASP A 16 -7.66 -14.26 -35.87
CA ASP A 16 -7.40 -15.68 -36.05
C ASP A 16 -7.29 -16.48 -34.72
N TYR A 17 -7.31 -15.82 -33.55
CA TYR A 17 -7.27 -16.48 -32.23
C TYR A 17 -8.38 -15.99 -31.29
N ALA A 18 -9.63 -15.98 -31.76
CA ALA A 18 -10.79 -15.74 -30.91
C ALA A 18 -11.01 -16.98 -30.00
N VAL A 19 -10.43 -16.96 -28.80
CA VAL A 19 -10.90 -17.84 -27.73
C VAL A 19 -12.23 -17.26 -27.24
N ASP A 20 -13.30 -18.03 -27.40
CA ASP A 20 -14.60 -17.74 -26.82
C ASP A 20 -14.49 -17.91 -25.30
N ILE A 21 -14.05 -16.84 -24.63
CA ILE A 21 -14.00 -16.80 -23.17
C ILE A 21 -15.45 -16.69 -22.71
N PRO A 22 -15.98 -17.66 -21.96
CA PRO A 22 -17.39 -17.68 -21.59
C PRO A 22 -17.82 -16.34 -20.97
N GLU A 23 -18.75 -15.64 -21.62
CA GLU A 23 -19.42 -14.48 -21.02
C GLU A 23 -20.16 -14.96 -19.76
N GLY A 24 -19.64 -14.63 -18.58
CA GLY A 24 -20.30 -15.00 -17.32
C GLY A 24 -19.38 -15.45 -16.19
N GLU A 25 -18.06 -15.37 -16.36
CA GLU A 25 -17.20 -15.54 -15.20
C GLU A 25 -17.36 -14.32 -14.28
N ASP A 26 -17.98 -14.50 -13.11
CA ASP A 26 -18.26 -13.47 -12.08
C ASP A 26 -16.95 -12.97 -11.44
N LEU A 27 -16.14 -12.33 -12.28
CA LEU A 27 -14.85 -11.75 -11.99
C LEU A 27 -15.07 -10.27 -11.72
N ALA A 28 -14.62 -9.80 -10.56
CA ALA A 28 -14.70 -8.39 -10.23
C ALA A 28 -13.86 -7.56 -11.22
N PHE A 29 -14.45 -6.50 -11.77
CA PHE A 29 -13.75 -5.60 -12.69
C PHE A 29 -12.66 -4.79 -11.99
N PRO A 30 -11.59 -4.39 -12.71
CA PRO A 30 -11.29 -4.68 -14.11
C PRO A 30 -10.80 -6.12 -14.34
N VAL A 31 -11.11 -6.67 -15.51
CA VAL A 31 -10.63 -7.99 -15.96
C VAL A 31 -9.55 -7.81 -17.01
N VAL A 32 -8.47 -8.58 -16.90
CA VAL A 32 -7.32 -8.56 -17.81
C VAL A 32 -7.17 -9.95 -18.42
N VAL A 33 -7.11 -9.99 -19.75
CA VAL A 33 -6.81 -11.20 -20.52
C VAL A 33 -5.36 -11.14 -20.97
N LEU A 34 -4.61 -12.20 -20.72
CA LEU A 34 -3.21 -12.35 -21.06
C LEU A 34 -3.06 -13.50 -22.06
N PRO A 35 -2.42 -13.27 -23.22
CA PRO A 35 -2.14 -14.33 -24.18
C PRO A 35 -1.10 -15.33 -23.66
N PRO A 36 -0.95 -16.47 -24.34
CA PRO A 36 0.18 -17.38 -24.15
C PRO A 36 1.51 -16.62 -24.30
N HIS A 37 2.47 -16.90 -23.43
CA HIS A 37 3.79 -16.23 -23.42
C HIS A 37 3.77 -14.71 -23.18
N ALA A 38 2.67 -14.17 -22.64
CA ALA A 38 2.58 -12.77 -22.27
C ALA A 38 3.55 -12.42 -21.12
N PRO A 39 4.26 -11.27 -21.21
CA PRO A 39 5.09 -10.78 -20.12
C PRO A 39 4.22 -10.38 -18.93
N GLN A 40 4.65 -10.74 -17.72
CA GLN A 40 3.99 -10.36 -16.48
C GLN A 40 4.75 -9.24 -15.77
N ARG A 41 4.02 -8.37 -15.07
CA ARG A 41 4.62 -7.30 -14.26
C ARG A 41 5.52 -7.84 -13.15
N PHE A 42 5.15 -8.99 -12.61
CA PHE A 42 5.89 -9.69 -11.56
C PHE A 42 5.89 -11.18 -11.87
N GLY A 43 7.06 -11.82 -11.82
CA GLY A 43 7.20 -13.26 -12.11
C GLY A 43 7.52 -13.59 -13.57
N PRO A 44 7.61 -14.89 -13.91
CA PRO A 44 7.88 -15.34 -15.28
C PRO A 44 6.70 -15.03 -16.23
N PRO A 45 6.94 -15.01 -17.56
CA PRO A 45 5.86 -14.93 -18.54
C PRO A 45 4.81 -16.03 -18.35
N THR A 46 3.58 -15.80 -18.84
CA THR A 46 2.56 -16.87 -18.87
C THR A 46 3.09 -18.06 -19.68
N GLY A 47 2.67 -19.27 -19.29
CA GLY A 47 2.96 -20.48 -20.08
C GLY A 47 2.20 -20.48 -21.40
N ASN A 48 2.11 -21.65 -22.03
CA ASN A 48 1.30 -21.84 -23.22
C ASN A 48 -0.20 -21.97 -22.86
N VAL A 49 -0.76 -20.95 -22.21
CA VAL A 49 -2.16 -20.88 -21.73
C VAL A 49 -2.69 -19.47 -21.85
N TRP A 50 -3.98 -19.33 -22.12
CA TRP A 50 -4.67 -18.06 -21.93
C TRP A 50 -4.96 -17.85 -20.45
N THR A 51 -4.71 -16.65 -19.95
CA THR A 51 -4.98 -16.33 -18.55
C THR A 51 -5.94 -15.16 -18.47
N VAL A 52 -7.08 -15.38 -17.83
CA VAL A 52 -8.08 -14.35 -17.51
C VAL A 52 -7.98 -14.08 -16.02
N LYS A 53 -7.73 -12.82 -15.63
CA LYS A 53 -7.61 -12.46 -14.22
C LYS A 53 -8.36 -11.18 -13.88
N SER A 54 -8.99 -11.17 -12.72
CA SER A 54 -9.53 -9.96 -12.10
C SER A 54 -8.41 -9.18 -11.42
N ASP A 55 -8.27 -7.91 -11.77
CA ASP A 55 -7.40 -6.93 -11.11
C ASP A 55 -8.23 -5.91 -10.31
N ALA A 56 -9.28 -6.41 -9.65
CA ALA A 56 -10.13 -5.61 -8.79
C ALA A 56 -9.32 -4.91 -7.68
N GLN A 57 -9.70 -3.66 -7.40
CA GLN A 57 -9.05 -2.83 -6.37
C GLN A 57 -9.14 -3.48 -4.99
N ASN A 58 -10.26 -4.14 -4.69
CA ASN A 58 -10.36 -5.03 -3.54
C ASN A 58 -9.70 -6.37 -3.84
N ARG A 59 -8.46 -6.55 -3.37
CA ARG A 59 -7.66 -7.77 -3.57
C ARG A 59 -8.32 -9.05 -3.08
N ARG A 60 -9.33 -8.97 -2.21
CA ARG A 60 -10.10 -10.15 -1.76
C ARG A 60 -11.05 -10.70 -2.81
N LEU A 61 -11.42 -9.89 -3.81
CA LEU A 61 -12.29 -10.26 -4.92
C LEU A 61 -11.54 -10.78 -6.14
N GLN A 62 -10.20 -10.66 -6.14
CA GLN A 62 -9.37 -11.11 -7.25
C GLN A 62 -9.44 -12.63 -7.42
N ARG A 63 -9.62 -13.05 -8.67
CA ARG A 63 -9.64 -14.43 -9.15
C ARG A 63 -8.91 -14.52 -10.48
N GLN A 64 -8.39 -15.69 -10.78
CA GLN A 64 -7.65 -16.00 -12.00
C GLN A 64 -8.11 -17.35 -12.53
N VAL A 65 -8.34 -17.41 -13.84
CA VAL A 65 -8.74 -18.61 -14.58
C VAL A 65 -7.84 -18.76 -15.79
N THR A 66 -7.51 -20.01 -16.10
CA THR A 66 -6.58 -20.35 -17.18
C THR A 66 -7.24 -21.32 -18.14
N TYR A 67 -7.05 -21.07 -19.44
CA TYR A 67 -7.68 -21.79 -20.53
C TYR A 67 -6.63 -22.36 -21.48
N GLU A 68 -6.93 -23.52 -22.06
CA GLU A 68 -6.09 -24.17 -23.05
C GLU A 68 -6.15 -23.41 -24.40
N PRO A 69 -5.01 -23.14 -25.08
CA PRO A 69 -4.98 -22.29 -26.27
C PRO A 69 -5.73 -22.80 -27.49
N MET A 70 -5.89 -24.12 -27.64
CA MET A 70 -6.38 -24.73 -28.88
C MET A 70 -7.87 -25.08 -28.85
N ASN A 71 -8.44 -25.37 -27.69
CA ASN A 71 -9.82 -25.84 -27.53
C ASN A 71 -10.63 -25.03 -26.51
N GLY A 72 -10.02 -24.05 -25.83
CA GLY A 72 -10.70 -23.19 -24.87
C GLY A 72 -11.13 -23.87 -23.57
N VAL A 73 -10.61 -25.06 -23.26
CA VAL A 73 -10.98 -25.80 -22.04
C VAL A 73 -10.38 -25.13 -20.79
N GLU A 74 -11.16 -24.97 -19.72
CA GLU A 74 -10.66 -24.49 -18.43
C GLU A 74 -9.66 -25.49 -17.82
N ILE A 75 -8.41 -25.07 -17.68
CA ILE A 75 -7.34 -25.89 -17.09
C ILE A 75 -7.24 -25.66 -15.57
N GLY A 76 -7.60 -24.46 -15.10
CA GLY A 76 -7.48 -24.16 -13.68
C GLY A 76 -8.05 -22.81 -13.29
N ARG A 77 -8.52 -22.76 -12.05
CA ARG A 77 -9.10 -21.58 -11.39
C ARG A 77 -8.48 -21.42 -10.01
N SER A 78 -8.12 -20.19 -9.67
CA SER A 78 -7.60 -19.81 -8.37
C SER A 78 -8.19 -18.49 -7.91
N GLY A 79 -8.51 -18.40 -6.63
CA GLY A 79 -9.03 -17.21 -5.99
C GLY A 79 -8.20 -16.77 -4.80
N PHE A 80 -8.70 -15.75 -4.11
CA PHE A 80 -8.07 -15.24 -2.89
C PHE A 80 -7.93 -16.30 -1.78
N ALA A 81 -8.89 -17.24 -1.68
CA ALA A 81 -8.89 -18.28 -0.65
C ALA A 81 -7.75 -19.31 -0.82
N ASP A 82 -7.35 -19.55 -2.07
CA ASP A 82 -6.34 -20.54 -2.47
C ASP A 82 -4.90 -20.02 -2.28
N LYS A 83 -4.74 -18.72 -1.99
CA LYS A 83 -3.45 -18.11 -1.69
C LYS A 83 -2.93 -18.54 -0.32
N HIS A 84 -1.60 -18.51 -0.16
CA HIS A 84 -0.96 -18.79 1.11
C HIS A 84 -1.46 -17.84 2.22
N VAL A 85 -1.50 -18.31 3.47
CA VAL A 85 -2.09 -17.55 4.60
C VAL A 85 -1.43 -16.17 4.74
N ILE A 86 -0.11 -16.11 4.62
CA ILE A 86 0.66 -14.86 4.68
C ILE A 86 0.20 -13.89 3.57
N ASP A 87 0.04 -14.39 2.34
CA ASP A 87 -0.40 -13.56 1.21
C ASP A 87 -1.81 -13.02 1.42
N ARG A 88 -2.70 -13.81 2.02
CA ARG A 88 -4.06 -13.34 2.35
C ARG A 88 -4.03 -12.24 3.40
N VAL A 89 -3.20 -12.37 4.43
CA VAL A 89 -3.05 -11.35 5.47
C VAL A 89 -2.49 -10.07 4.88
N VAL A 90 -1.41 -10.15 4.08
CA VAL A 90 -0.79 -9.00 3.43
C VAL A 90 -1.78 -8.31 2.49
N ASN A 91 -2.40 -9.06 1.57
CA ASN A 91 -3.35 -8.48 0.60
C ASN A 91 -4.58 -7.87 1.27
N THR A 92 -5.03 -8.43 2.39
CA THR A 92 -6.09 -7.84 3.22
C THR A 92 -5.63 -6.55 3.87
N GLY A 93 -4.40 -6.52 4.41
CA GLY A 93 -3.78 -5.33 4.97
C GLY A 93 -3.66 -4.21 3.93
N ILE A 94 -3.26 -4.53 2.69
CA ILE A 94 -3.18 -3.54 1.62
C ILE A 94 -4.58 -3.04 1.23
N ALA A 95 -5.56 -3.94 1.07
CA ALA A 95 -6.93 -3.53 0.76
C ALA A 95 -7.55 -2.66 1.87
N TRP A 96 -7.17 -2.89 3.13
CA TRP A 96 -7.54 -2.02 4.24
C TRP A 96 -6.83 -0.66 4.15
N HIS A 97 -5.52 -0.65 3.90
CA HIS A 97 -4.75 0.59 3.79
C HIS A 97 -5.20 1.47 2.61
N GLU A 98 -5.52 0.88 1.47
CA GLU A 98 -6.00 1.57 0.26
C GLU A 98 -7.48 2.03 0.34
N GLY A 99 -8.17 1.81 1.46
CA GLY A 99 -9.56 2.25 1.60
C GLY A 99 -10.60 1.28 1.01
N GLN A 100 -10.22 0.10 0.53
CA GLN A 100 -11.08 -0.77 -0.27
C GLN A 100 -11.88 -1.80 0.54
N LEU A 101 -11.43 -2.15 1.75
CA LEU A 101 -12.02 -3.26 2.50
C LEU A 101 -13.46 -3.00 2.99
N PHE A 102 -13.79 -1.76 3.39
CA PHE A 102 -15.13 -1.35 3.88
C PHE A 102 -15.72 -0.19 3.07
N GLY A 103 -15.21 0.07 1.86
CA GLY A 103 -15.63 1.17 1.01
C GLY A 103 -15.57 2.53 1.74
N LEU A 104 -16.70 3.26 1.71
CA LEU A 104 -16.79 4.64 2.22
C LEU A 104 -16.40 4.77 3.70
N ALA A 105 -16.75 3.80 4.55
CA ALA A 105 -16.41 3.85 5.97
C ALA A 105 -14.89 3.88 6.19
N ASN A 106 -14.14 3.11 5.38
CA ASN A 106 -12.69 3.06 5.46
C ASN A 106 -12.06 4.37 4.96
N GLN A 107 -12.63 4.96 3.91
CA GLN A 107 -12.19 6.26 3.39
C GLN A 107 -12.40 7.38 4.40
N LEU A 108 -13.56 7.44 5.05
CA LEU A 108 -13.84 8.41 6.11
C LEU A 108 -12.86 8.27 7.27
N LEU A 109 -12.60 7.03 7.71
CA LEU A 109 -11.59 6.78 8.75
C LEU A 109 -10.20 7.23 8.32
N GLY A 110 -9.84 7.00 7.06
CA GLY A 110 -8.59 7.49 6.46
C GLY A 110 -8.48 9.01 6.48
N VAL A 111 -9.54 9.73 6.07
CA VAL A 111 -9.60 11.20 6.10
C VAL A 111 -9.48 11.73 7.52
N LEU A 112 -10.22 11.16 8.47
CA LEU A 112 -10.15 11.56 9.88
C LEU A 112 -8.73 11.36 10.44
N THR A 113 -8.10 10.22 10.11
CA THR A 113 -6.72 9.94 10.53
C THR A 113 -5.74 10.94 9.93
N ALA A 114 -5.88 11.28 8.65
CA ALA A 114 -5.05 12.28 7.98
C ALA A 114 -5.20 13.67 8.62
N LEU A 115 -6.44 14.10 8.88
CA LEU A 115 -6.71 15.37 9.56
C LEU A 115 -6.12 15.40 10.97
N ALA A 116 -6.24 14.31 11.73
CA ALA A 116 -5.63 14.20 13.05
C ALA A 116 -4.11 14.35 12.98
N LEU A 117 -3.46 13.68 12.01
CA LEU A 117 -2.00 13.75 11.84
C LEU A 117 -1.53 15.16 11.45
N ILE A 118 -2.26 15.84 10.57
CA ILE A 118 -2.01 17.24 10.20
C ILE A 118 -2.16 18.13 11.44
N ALA A 119 -3.27 17.99 12.17
CA ALA A 119 -3.54 18.78 13.36
C ALA A 119 -2.45 18.58 14.42
N THR A 120 -2.03 17.33 14.68
CA THR A 120 -0.93 17.01 15.60
C THR A 120 0.39 17.62 15.14
N SER A 121 0.68 17.59 13.83
CA SER A 121 1.90 18.20 13.26
C SER A 121 1.90 19.73 13.46
N ILE A 122 0.79 20.39 13.14
CA ILE A 122 0.62 21.84 13.34
C ILE A 122 0.74 22.18 14.83
N MET A 123 0.05 21.44 15.71
CA MET A 123 0.12 21.64 17.15
C MET A 123 1.56 21.47 17.67
N GLY A 124 2.29 20.46 17.20
CA GLY A 124 3.71 20.27 17.55
C GLY A 124 4.57 21.46 17.16
N VAL A 125 4.41 21.98 15.95
CA VAL A 125 5.13 23.19 15.49
C VAL A 125 4.71 24.41 16.30
N LEU A 126 3.42 24.62 16.55
CA LEU A 126 2.92 25.74 17.36
C LEU A 126 3.45 25.69 18.79
N MET A 127 3.48 24.50 19.41
CA MET A 127 4.07 24.30 20.73
C MET A 127 5.56 24.62 20.74
N TRP A 128 6.29 24.19 19.71
CA TRP A 128 7.70 24.54 19.54
C TRP A 128 7.89 26.06 19.37
N LEU A 129 7.11 26.71 18.51
CA LEU A 129 7.18 28.15 18.28
C LEU A 129 6.88 28.97 19.54
N ARG A 130 5.97 28.50 20.41
CA ARG A 130 5.66 29.16 21.68
C ARG A 130 6.74 28.98 22.75
N ARG A 131 7.52 27.90 22.69
CA ARG A 131 8.51 27.55 23.74
C ARG A 131 9.96 27.71 23.29
N ARG A 132 10.23 28.03 22.01
CA ARG A 132 11.58 28.24 21.49
C ARG A 132 12.24 29.46 22.16
N PRO A 133 13.52 29.41 22.53
CA PRO A 133 14.25 30.58 23.02
C PRO A 133 14.35 31.66 21.93
N GLN A 134 14.18 32.94 22.29
CA GLN A 134 14.40 34.04 21.35
C GLN A 134 15.87 34.05 20.88
N GLY A 135 16.07 34.17 19.55
CA GLY A 135 17.41 34.24 18.94
C GLY A 135 18.16 32.91 18.77
N LYS A 136 17.57 31.74 19.11
CA LYS A 136 18.22 30.43 18.90
C LYS A 136 17.27 29.40 18.29
N LEU A 137 17.74 28.69 17.25
CA LEU A 137 17.15 27.43 16.79
C LEU A 137 17.65 26.31 17.71
N GLY A 138 16.94 26.10 18.81
CA GLY A 138 17.24 25.07 19.81
C GLY A 138 15.96 24.41 20.32
N ALA A 139 16.09 23.19 20.83
CA ALA A 139 15.00 22.52 21.50
C ALA A 139 14.53 23.38 22.71
N PRO A 140 13.21 23.52 22.93
CA PRO A 140 12.68 24.11 24.15
C PRO A 140 13.27 23.42 25.38
N GLN A 141 13.46 24.15 26.48
CA GLN A 141 13.85 23.53 27.75
C GLN A 141 12.85 22.42 28.09
N ALA A 142 13.37 21.26 28.49
CA ALA A 142 12.56 20.10 28.84
C ALA A 142 11.53 20.54 29.88
N ALA A 143 10.24 20.28 29.60
CA ALA A 143 9.21 20.58 30.58
C ALA A 143 9.50 19.79 31.86
N GLU A 144 9.38 20.44 33.02
CA GLU A 144 9.48 19.80 34.32
C GLU A 144 8.32 18.81 34.47
N GLY A 145 8.53 17.58 34.00
CA GLY A 145 7.51 16.55 33.93
C GLY A 145 8.15 15.19 33.68
N LYS A 146 7.61 14.15 34.31
CA LYS A 146 8.12 12.78 34.14
C LYS A 146 8.00 12.38 32.67
N PRO A 147 9.02 11.73 32.09
CA PRO A 147 8.91 11.20 30.73
C PRO A 147 7.72 10.25 30.68
N VAL A 148 6.84 10.47 29.71
CA VAL A 148 5.66 9.62 29.51
C VAL A 148 6.15 8.26 29.03
N ARG A 149 6.34 7.30 29.95
CA ARG A 149 6.88 5.96 29.64
C ARG A 149 6.11 5.29 28.49
N GLY A 150 4.80 5.53 28.42
CA GLY A 150 3.95 5.06 27.33
C GLY A 150 4.34 5.62 25.96
N LEU A 151 4.75 6.89 25.87
CA LEU A 151 5.22 7.48 24.62
C LEU A 151 6.53 6.85 24.15
N PHE A 152 7.47 6.62 25.08
CA PHE A 152 8.74 5.99 24.73
C PHE A 152 8.55 4.54 24.26
N LEU A 153 7.71 3.77 24.95
CA LEU A 153 7.35 2.42 24.52
C LEU A 153 6.67 2.43 23.15
N ALA A 154 5.73 3.35 22.91
CA ALA A 154 5.06 3.48 21.62
C ALA A 154 6.04 3.81 20.49
N LEU A 155 7.03 4.69 20.72
CA LEU A 155 8.06 5.01 19.74
C LEU A 155 8.95 3.80 19.41
N ILE A 156 9.32 2.99 20.41
CA ILE A 156 10.10 1.76 20.18
C ILE A 156 9.28 0.77 19.36
N VAL A 157 8.04 0.50 19.77
CA VAL A 157 7.14 -0.42 19.05
C VAL A 157 6.95 0.05 17.61
N ALA A 158 6.69 1.35 17.40
CA ALA A 158 6.58 1.94 16.07
C ALA A 158 7.89 1.80 15.27
N GLY A 159 9.06 2.05 15.87
CA GLY A 159 10.35 1.93 15.20
C GLY A 159 10.69 0.49 14.77
N VAL A 160 10.24 -0.51 15.54
CA VAL A 160 10.41 -1.94 15.19
C VAL A 160 9.44 -2.35 14.09
N LEU A 161 8.17 -1.92 14.17
CA LEU A 161 7.15 -2.25 13.17
C LEU A 161 7.34 -1.49 11.85
N LEU A 162 7.92 -0.28 11.90
CA LEU A 162 8.15 0.61 10.77
C LEU A 162 9.64 0.96 10.71
N PRO A 163 10.48 0.11 10.09
CA PRO A 163 11.94 0.27 10.11
C PRO A 163 12.41 1.61 9.55
N LEU A 164 11.75 2.15 8.51
CA LEU A 164 12.08 3.48 7.98
C LEU A 164 11.79 4.61 8.98
N PHE A 165 10.73 4.48 9.78
CA PHE A 165 10.44 5.43 10.85
C PHE A 165 11.50 5.35 11.96
N GLY A 166 11.87 4.14 12.38
CA GLY A 166 12.96 3.95 13.35
C GLY A 166 14.29 4.54 12.84
N ALA A 167 14.63 4.28 11.59
CA ALA A 167 15.83 4.81 10.95
C ALA A 167 15.83 6.34 10.84
N SER A 168 14.69 6.97 10.53
CA SER A 168 14.60 8.43 10.45
C SER A 168 14.77 9.10 11.82
N VAL A 169 14.19 8.53 12.88
CA VAL A 169 14.39 9.00 14.26
C VAL A 169 15.85 8.86 14.66
N LEU A 170 16.49 7.72 14.38
CA LEU A 170 17.93 7.52 14.63
C LEU A 170 18.79 8.54 13.88
N CYS A 171 18.46 8.82 12.61
CA CYS A 171 19.14 9.83 11.80
C CYS A 171 19.03 11.23 12.43
N LEU A 172 17.83 11.63 12.86
CA LEU A 172 17.62 12.91 13.55
C LEU A 172 18.40 13.00 14.87
N LEU A 173 18.43 11.92 15.65
CA LEU A 173 19.21 11.85 16.89
C LEU A 173 20.72 12.00 16.64
N LEU A 174 21.24 11.35 15.59
CA LEU A 174 22.65 11.47 15.20
C LEU A 174 22.96 12.91 14.75
N LEU A 175 22.12 13.51 13.91
CA LEU A 175 22.27 14.89 13.46
C LEU A 175 22.26 15.88 14.63
N ASP A 176 21.35 15.72 15.59
CA ASP A 176 21.29 16.55 16.78
C ASP A 176 22.59 16.47 17.59
N ARG A 177 23.09 15.25 17.83
CA ARG A 177 24.36 15.04 18.56
C ARG A 177 25.56 15.64 17.85
N ILE A 178 25.62 15.52 16.52
CA ILE A 178 26.68 16.12 15.72
C ILE A 178 26.62 17.66 15.80
N LEU A 179 25.44 18.25 15.65
CA LEU A 179 25.26 19.71 15.70
C LEU A 179 25.59 20.28 17.09
N VAL A 180 25.20 19.61 18.16
CA VAL A 180 25.58 20.00 19.54
C VAL A 180 27.09 19.88 19.74
N ALA A 181 27.72 18.79 19.29
CA ALA A 181 29.16 18.59 19.39
C ALA A 181 29.96 19.66 18.61
N ILE A 182 29.49 20.08 17.44
CA ILE A 182 30.12 21.15 16.64
C ILE A 182 29.97 22.51 17.34
N ARG A 183 28.78 22.83 17.88
CA ARG A 183 28.53 24.10 18.59
C ARG A 183 29.32 24.21 19.90
N GLY A 184 29.44 23.11 20.65
CA GLY A 184 30.22 23.06 21.89
C GLY A 184 31.72 23.32 21.72
N ARG A 185 32.27 23.09 20.51
CA ARG A 185 33.68 23.38 20.19
C ARG A 185 33.96 24.85 19.84
N ARG A 186 32.95 25.69 19.64
CA ARG A 186 33.11 27.11 19.23
C ARG A 186 33.20 28.11 20.39
N VAL A 187 33.34 27.66 21.65
CA VAL A 187 33.62 28.54 22.78
C VAL A 187 34.95 28.16 23.44
N PRO A 188 36.07 28.73 22.96
CA PRO A 188 37.25 28.99 23.77
C PRO A 188 37.38 30.50 24.04
N GLY A 189 37.44 30.88 25.33
CA GLY A 189 38.02 32.14 25.82
C GLY A 189 37.19 33.40 25.61
#